data_AF-A0A962DX31-F1
#
_entry.id   AF-A0A962DX31-F1
#
_cell.length_a   1.000
_cell.length_b   1.000
_cell.length_c   1.000
_cell.angle_alpha   90.00
_cell.angle_beta   90.00
_cell.angle_gamma   90.00
#
_symmetry.space_group_name_H-M   'P 1'
#
loop_
_entity.id
_entity.type
_entity.pdbx_description
1 polymer ?
#
loop_
_entity_poly.entity_id
_entity_poly.type
_entity_poly.pdbx_seq_one_letter_code
_entity_poly.pdbx_strand_id
1 'polypeptide(L)' 'MNKTLFIISILTTSLLNAATVTLAPTKDNTLYESATGHLSNGAGQNFFVGKTRQSSGVSLRRAVIAFDIA' A
#
# COMPACT_ATOMS: atom_id res chain seq x y z
N MET A 1 2.03 51.01 -3.15
CA MET A 1 2.33 50.07 -4.25
C MET A 1 2.77 48.68 -3.74
N ASN A 2 3.62 48.63 -2.71
CA ASN A 2 4.04 47.41 -1.98
C ASN A 2 2.92 46.60 -1.30
N LYS A 3 1.90 47.24 -0.72
CA LYS A 3 0.75 46.54 -0.08
C LYS A 3 -0.16 45.81 -1.06
N THR A 4 -0.40 46.40 -2.24
CA THR A 4 -1.29 45.82 -3.27
C THR A 4 -0.67 44.58 -3.92
N LEU A 5 0.65 44.59 -4.15
CA LEU A 5 1.42 43.45 -4.65
C LEU A 5 1.41 42.25 -3.66
N PHE A 6 1.45 42.52 -2.36
CA PHE A 6 1.41 41.48 -1.32
C PHE A 6 0.04 40.79 -1.23
N ILE A 7 -1.06 41.54 -1.42
CA ILE A 7 -2.42 40.99 -1.41
C ILE A 7 -2.69 40.11 -2.64
N ILE A 8 -2.17 40.47 -3.82
CA ILE A 8 -2.31 39.66 -5.04
C ILE A 8 -1.56 38.32 -4.92
N SER A 9 -0.39 38.29 -4.28
CA SER A 9 0.38 37.05 -4.06
C SER A 9 -0.30 36.05 -3.12
N ILE A 10 -1.19 36.50 -2.22
CA ILE A 10 -1.96 35.63 -1.32
C ILE A 10 -3.16 35.01 -2.05
N LEU A 11 -3.66 35.64 -3.12
CA LEU A 11 -4.82 35.17 -3.88
C LEU A 11 -4.46 34.17 -5.00
N THR A 12 -3.17 34.06 -5.35
CA THR A 12 -2.68 33.17 -6.42
C THR A 12 -2.00 31.91 -5.89
N THR A 13 -2.19 31.52 -4.63
CA THR A 13 -1.82 30.17 -4.17
C THR A 13 -2.77 29.18 -4.83
N SER A 14 -2.50 28.87 -6.09
CA SER A 14 -3.18 27.82 -6.85
C SER A 14 -3.19 26.56 -6.00
N LEU A 15 -4.36 25.94 -5.87
CA LEU A 15 -4.59 24.67 -5.21
C LEU A 15 -3.61 23.64 -5.75
N LEU A 16 -2.47 23.47 -5.07
CA LEU A 16 -1.51 22.42 -5.37
C LEU A 16 -2.13 21.11 -4.91
N ASN A 17 -3.07 20.59 -5.69
CA ASN A 17 -3.67 19.29 -5.47
C ASN A 17 -2.71 18.23 -5.99
N ALA A 18 -2.16 17.42 -5.09
CA ALA A 18 -1.48 16.21 -5.50
C ALA A 18 -2.50 15.32 -6.24
N ALA A 19 -2.19 14.93 -7.48
CA ALA A 19 -2.99 13.96 -8.19
C ALA A 19 -2.88 12.61 -7.47
N THR A 20 -4.00 12.06 -7.04
CA THR A 20 -4.08 10.70 -6.52
C THR A 20 -4.59 9.77 -7.60
N VAL A 21 -4.00 8.58 -7.69
CA VAL A 21 -4.50 7.50 -8.52
C VAL A 21 -4.71 6.29 -7.64
N THR A 22 -5.81 5.58 -7.85
CA THR A 22 -6.08 4.31 -7.19
C THR A 22 -5.58 3.20 -8.09
N LEU A 23 -4.58 2.44 -7.62
CA LEU A 23 -4.07 1.26 -8.30
C LEU A 23 -4.57 0.00 -7.58
N ALA A 24 -5.26 -0.86 -8.31
CA ALA A 24 -5.48 -2.23 -7.84
C ALA A 24 -4.18 -3.04 -8.01
N PRO A 25 -3.82 -3.91 -7.06
CA PRO A 25 -2.68 -4.79 -7.27
C PRO A 25 -2.94 -5.76 -8.42
N THR A 26 -1.92 -6.00 -9.24
CA THR A 26 -1.99 -7.02 -10.30
C THR A 26 -1.75 -8.42 -9.77
N LYS A 27 -1.07 -8.55 -8.62
CA LYS A 27 -0.86 -9.81 -7.90
C LYS A 27 -0.78 -9.57 -6.40
N ASP A 28 -1.29 -10.52 -5.63
CA ASP A 28 -1.06 -10.62 -4.20
C ASP A 28 -0.80 -12.08 -3.79
N ASN A 29 -0.10 -12.27 -2.68
CA ASN A 29 0.12 -13.57 -2.06
C ASN A 29 0.48 -13.39 -0.57
N THR A 30 0.15 -14.38 0.24
CA THR A 30 0.57 -14.52 1.63
C THR A 30 1.45 -15.74 1.77
N LEU A 31 2.75 -15.52 1.99
CA LEU A 31 3.70 -16.59 2.31
C LEU A 31 3.52 -17.04 3.76
N TYR A 32 3.54 -18.35 3.96
CA TYR A 32 3.47 -18.99 5.26
C TYR A 32 4.87 -19.41 5.67
N GLU A 33 5.26 -19.07 6.90
CA GLU A 33 6.50 -19.56 7.49
C GLU A 33 6.59 -21.08 7.37
N SER A 34 7.68 -21.53 6.75
CA SER A 34 8.01 -22.94 6.55
C SER A 34 9.52 -23.05 6.34
N ALA A 35 10.11 -24.20 6.66
CA ALA A 35 11.54 -24.42 6.54
C ALA A 35 12.08 -24.23 5.11
N THR A 36 11.24 -24.45 4.10
CA THR A 36 11.59 -24.33 2.69
C THR A 36 11.11 -23.02 2.04
N GLY A 37 10.18 -22.30 2.69
CA GLY A 37 9.62 -21.06 2.17
C GLY A 37 8.66 -21.22 0.98
N HIS A 38 8.25 -22.44 0.64
CA HIS A 38 7.40 -22.72 -0.54
C HIS A 38 5.90 -22.71 -0.24
N LEU A 39 5.49 -22.60 1.02
CA LEU A 39 4.09 -22.62 1.40
C LEU A 39 3.47 -21.22 1.33
N SER A 40 2.36 -21.06 0.61
CA SER A 40 1.63 -19.79 0.52
C SER A 40 0.13 -19.99 0.27
N ASN A 41 -0.68 -18.93 0.38
CA ASN A 41 -2.11 -18.99 0.07
C ASN A 41 -2.40 -19.00 -1.44
N GLY A 42 -1.45 -18.60 -2.29
CA GLY A 42 -1.64 -18.57 -3.75
C GLY A 42 -2.78 -17.62 -4.13
N ALA A 43 -3.67 -18.03 -5.04
CA ALA A 43 -4.92 -17.32 -5.36
C ALA A 43 -6.01 -17.49 -4.27
N GLY A 44 -5.60 -17.59 -3.01
CA GLY A 44 -6.49 -17.76 -1.86
C GLY A 44 -7.37 -16.53 -1.65
N GLN A 45 -8.51 -16.72 -0.97
CA GLN A 45 -9.56 -15.70 -0.89
C GLN A 45 -9.21 -14.46 -0.05
N ASN A 46 -8.22 -14.55 0.84
CA ASN A 46 -7.89 -13.51 1.80
C ASN A 46 -6.40 -13.17 1.75
N PHE A 47 -6.08 -11.90 1.92
CA PHE A 47 -4.73 -11.36 2.05
C PHE A 47 -4.46 -10.97 3.50
N PHE A 48 -3.42 -11.53 4.12
CA PHE A 48 -3.14 -11.31 5.55
C PHE A 48 -1.64 -11.35 5.86
N VAL A 49 -1.24 -10.75 6.97
CA VAL A 49 0.17 -10.61 7.35
C VAL A 49 0.34 -10.69 8.86
N GLY A 50 1.56 -11.03 9.31
CA GLY A 50 1.93 -11.05 10.71
C GLY A 50 1.61 -12.38 11.41
N LYS A 51 1.55 -12.34 12.74
CA LYS A 51 1.17 -13.47 13.59
C LYS A 51 -0.35 -13.51 13.67
N THR A 52 -0.96 -14.48 13.01
CA THR A 52 -2.42 -14.68 13.09
C THR A 52 -2.74 -15.77 14.12
N ARG A 53 -4.02 -15.90 14.52
CA ARG A 53 -4.46 -16.88 15.53
C ARG A 53 -4.50 -18.30 14.95
N GLN A 54 -3.35 -18.87 14.63
CA GLN A 54 -3.27 -20.22 14.08
C GLN A 54 -3.26 -21.26 15.20
N SER A 55 -3.96 -22.38 15.01
CA SER A 55 -4.13 -23.40 16.06
C SER A 55 -2.83 -24.15 16.42
N SER A 56 -1.88 -24.24 15.49
CA SER A 56 -0.65 -25.04 15.64
C SER A 56 0.55 -24.25 16.20
N GLY A 57 0.30 -23.11 16.85
CA GLY A 57 1.33 -22.22 17.36
C GLY A 57 1.47 -20.92 16.56
N VAL A 58 2.45 -20.11 16.94
CA VAL A 58 2.69 -18.79 16.32
C VAL A 58 3.57 -18.97 15.08
N SER A 59 3.00 -18.78 13.89
CA SER A 59 3.74 -18.75 12.63
C SER A 59 3.57 -17.41 11.92
N LEU A 60 4.65 -16.91 11.32
CA LEU A 60 4.66 -15.65 10.59
C LEU A 60 3.98 -15.80 9.22
N ARG A 61 3.23 -14.76 8.85
CA ARG A 61 2.64 -14.56 7.53
C ARG A 61 3.28 -13.34 6.88
N ARG A 62 3.75 -13.47 5.64
CA ARG A 62 4.36 -12.37 4.89
C ARG A 62 3.52 -12.06 3.66
N ALA A 63 2.93 -10.89 3.65
CA ALA A 63 2.20 -10.35 2.52
C ALA A 63 3.18 -9.83 1.46
N VAL A 64 2.95 -10.22 0.20
CA VAL A 64 3.63 -9.67 -0.97
C VAL A 64 2.57 -9.18 -1.96
N ILE A 65 2.81 -8.01 -2.54
CA ILE A 65 1.88 -7.32 -3.43
C ILE A 65 2.68 -6.75 -4.61
N ALA A 66 2.13 -6.85 -5.81
CA ALA A 66 2.72 -6.28 -7.01
C ALA A 66 1.72 -5.35 -7.69
N PHE A 67 2.23 -4.22 -8.18
CA PHE A 67 1.50 -3.28 -9.00
C PHE A 67 2.15 -3.25 -10.38
N ASP A 68 1.33 -3.13 -11.41
CA ASP A 68 1.80 -2.79 -12.74
C ASP A 68 1.61 -1.29 -12.91
N ILE A 69 2.73 -0.58 -12.98
CA ILE A 69 2.79 0.88 -13.06
C ILE A 69 3.50 1.19 -14.37
N ALA A 70 2.71 1.52 -15.40
CA ALA A 70 3.18 1.83 -16.75
C ALA A 70 2.80 3.26 -17.12
#